data_AF-A0A4Q3SL65-F1
#
_entry.id   AF-A0A4Q3SL65-F1
#
_cell.length_a   1.000
_cell.length_b   1.000
_cell.length_c   1.000
_cell.angle_alpha   90.00
_cell.angle_beta   90.00
_cell.angle_gamma   90.00
#
_symmetry.space_group_name_H-M   'P 1'
#
loop_
_entity.id
_entity.type
_entity.pdbx_description
1 polymer ?
#
loop_
_entity_poly.entity_id
_entity_poly.type
_entity_poly.pdbx_seq_one_letter_code
_entity_poly.pdbx_strand_id
1 'polypeptide(L)'
;GPRFSNTYLAVEAALSDRGVALAHHAMVMDDLANGRLVQPFDLTVPSPFSQRILSLPEKADQPNIRRFRSWLLEQAQADGLARPVDLQSTGAP
;
A
#
# COMPACT_ATOMS: atom_id res chain seq x y z
N GLY A 1 -21.38 -12.85 4.11
CA GLY A 1 -20.15 -12.96 4.92
C GLY A 1 -20.03 -11.76 5.84
N PRO A 2 -19.11 -11.79 6.82
CA PRO A 2 -18.82 -10.66 7.71
C PRO A 2 -18.35 -9.43 6.93
N ARG A 3 -18.73 -8.24 7.41
CA ARG A 3 -18.30 -6.96 6.83
C ARG A 3 -17.40 -6.26 7.85
N PHE A 4 -16.20 -5.93 7.42
CA PHE A 4 -15.24 -5.18 8.23
C PHE A 4 -15.17 -3.74 7.71
N SER A 5 -15.12 -2.77 8.63
CA SER A 5 -14.93 -1.36 8.31
C SER A 5 -13.47 -1.00 7.99
N ASN A 6 -12.53 -1.89 8.31
CA ASN A 6 -11.09 -1.71 8.11
C ASN A 6 -10.52 -2.94 7.37
N THR A 7 -9.76 -2.69 6.31
CA THR A 7 -9.05 -3.72 5.54
C THR A 7 -8.16 -4.61 6.41
N TYR A 8 -7.53 -4.05 7.45
CA TYR A 8 -6.72 -4.83 8.38
C TYR A 8 -7.50 -6.00 9.01
N LEU A 9 -8.73 -5.75 9.47
CA LEU A 9 -9.55 -6.81 10.08
C LEU A 9 -9.98 -7.88 9.07
N ALA A 10 -10.17 -7.49 7.81
CA ALA A 10 -10.46 -8.44 6.74
C ALA A 10 -9.24 -9.34 6.44
N VAL A 11 -8.03 -8.78 6.45
CA VAL A 11 -6.78 -9.52 6.30
C VAL A 11 -6.58 -10.50 7.46
N GLU A 12 -6.78 -10.06 8.71
CA GLU A 12 -6.69 -10.94 9.89
C GLU A 12 -7.68 -12.11 9.82
N ALA A 13 -8.89 -11.87 9.31
CA ALA A 13 -9.86 -12.94 9.11
C ALA A 13 -9.40 -13.94 8.04
N ALA A 14 -8.80 -13.48 6.93
CA ALA A 14 -8.24 -14.36 5.91
C ALA A 14 -7.04 -15.17 6.44
N LEU A 15 -6.14 -14.53 7.22
CA LEU A 15 -5.03 -15.18 7.91
C LEU A 15 -5.47 -16.23 8.94
N SER A 16 -6.68 -16.09 9.47
CA SER A 16 -7.28 -17.04 10.42
C SER A 16 -8.13 -18.12 9.73
N ASP A 17 -7.91 -18.35 8.43
CA ASP A 17 -8.64 -19.32 7.61
C ASP A 17 -10.17 -19.07 7.52
N ARG A 18 -10.62 -17.82 7.69
CA ARG A 18 -12.06 -17.46 7.68
C ARG A 18 -12.55 -16.90 6.35
N GLY A 19 -11.80 -17.07 5.27
CA GLY A 19 -12.22 -16.74 3.90
C GLY A 19 -11.18 -15.97 3.10
N VAL A 20 -11.66 -15.17 2.14
CA VAL A 20 -10.82 -14.35 1.24
C VAL A 20 -11.03 -12.87 1.51
N ALA A 21 -9.97 -12.07 1.35
CA ALA A 21 -10.01 -10.63 1.54
C ALA A 21 -9.41 -9.89 0.33
N LEU A 22 -9.99 -8.75 -0.01
CA LEU A 22 -9.37 -7.77 -0.90
C LEU A 22 -8.53 -6.82 -0.04
N ALA A 23 -7.23 -6.70 -0.33
CA ALA A 23 -6.29 -5.90 0.45
C ALA A 23 -5.35 -5.09 -0.44
N HIS A 24 -4.75 -4.05 0.14
CA HIS A 24 -3.62 -3.37 -0.50
C HIS A 24 -2.41 -4.29 -0.48
N HIS A 25 -1.74 -4.45 -1.62
CA HIS A 25 -0.57 -5.33 -1.75
C HIS A 25 0.51 -5.03 -0.68
N ALA A 26 0.78 -3.75 -0.42
CA ALA A 26 1.72 -3.30 0.62
C ALA A 26 1.40 -3.81 2.04
N MET A 27 0.13 -4.16 2.33
CA MET A 27 -0.26 -4.65 3.65
C MET A 27 -0.05 -6.16 3.83
N VAL A 28 0.07 -6.92 2.74
CA VAL A 28 0.06 -8.39 2.77
C VAL A 28 1.27 -9.00 2.08
N MET A 29 2.23 -8.19 1.62
CA MET A 29 3.36 -8.68 0.83
C MET A 29 4.24 -9.68 1.58
N ASP A 30 4.47 -9.45 2.88
CA ASP A 30 5.23 -10.38 3.72
C ASP A 30 4.46 -11.69 3.94
N ASP A 31 3.14 -11.61 4.11
CA ASP A 31 2.30 -12.79 4.28
C ASP A 31 2.23 -13.64 3.01
N LEU A 32 2.21 -13.00 1.84
CA LEU A 32 2.31 -13.66 0.54
C LEU A 32 3.69 -14.29 0.34
N ALA A 33 4.76 -13.55 0.66
CA ALA A 33 6.13 -14.03 0.52
C ALA A 33 6.42 -15.24 1.42
N ASN A 34 5.86 -15.26 2.63
CA ASN A 34 6.00 -16.37 3.58
C ASN A 34 4.96 -17.48 3.39
N GLY A 35 4.07 -17.37 2.40
CA GLY A 35 3.03 -18.38 2.11
C GLY A 35 1.95 -18.50 3.19
N ARG A 36 1.84 -17.51 4.11
CA ARG A 36 0.73 -17.42 5.07
C ARG A 36 -0.57 -17.02 4.39
N LEU A 37 -0.46 -16.23 3.32
CA LEU A 37 -1.53 -15.95 2.39
C LEU A 37 -1.14 -16.43 1.00
N VAL A 38 -2.16 -16.69 0.19
CA VAL A 38 -2.01 -16.93 -1.25
C VAL A 38 -2.90 -15.96 -1.99
N GLN A 39 -2.48 -15.55 -3.18
CA GLN A 39 -3.31 -14.77 -4.09
C GLN A 39 -4.06 -15.75 -5.02
N PRO A 40 -5.36 -16.01 -4.80
CA PRO A 40 -6.09 -17.04 -5.54
C PRO A 40 -6.35 -16.68 -7.01
N PHE A 41 -6.28 -15.40 -7.36
CA PHE A 41 -6.49 -14.90 -8.72
C PHE A 41 -5.37 -13.95 -9.09
N ASP A 42 -4.82 -14.06 -10.29
CA ASP A 42 -3.86 -13.08 -10.83
C ASP A 42 -4.58 -11.78 -11.25
N LEU A 43 -5.17 -11.09 -10.27
CA LEU A 43 -5.97 -9.88 -10.46
C LEU A 43 -5.50 -8.80 -9.49
N THR A 44 -4.94 -7.73 -10.04
CA THR A 44 -4.62 -6.50 -9.31
C THR A 44 -5.36 -5.33 -9.96
N VAL A 45 -6.17 -4.63 -9.17
CA VAL A 45 -6.92 -3.44 -9.63
C VAL A 45 -6.24 -2.18 -9.10
N PRO A 46 -5.96 -1.17 -9.95
CA PRO A 46 -5.48 0.11 -9.47
C PRO A 46 -6.47 0.72 -8.48
N SER A 47 -5.99 1.06 -7.28
CA SER A 47 -6.80 1.87 -6.36
C SER A 47 -6.89 3.30 -6.90
N PRO A 48 -8.08 3.92 -6.94
CA PRO A 48 -8.19 5.36 -7.22
C PRO A 48 -7.55 6.21 -6.11
N PHE A 49 -7.28 5.62 -4.94
CA PHE A 49 -6.64 6.29 -3.82
C PHE A 49 -5.14 6.00 -3.81
N SER A 50 -4.35 7.03 -4.08
CA SER A 50 -2.89 6.97 -4.00
C SER A 50 -2.39 7.31 -2.60
N GLN A 51 -1.46 6.53 -2.06
CA GLN A 51 -0.72 6.89 -0.85
C GLN A 51 0.29 8.00 -1.20
N ARG A 52 0.32 9.07 -0.39
CA ARG A 52 1.20 10.24 -0.58
C ARG A 52 1.99 10.49 0.69
N ILE A 53 3.27 10.81 0.53
CA ILE A 53 4.11 11.30 1.63
C ILE A 53 3.90 12.82 1.70
N LEU A 54 3.39 13.30 2.83
CA LEU A 54 3.13 14.71 3.06
C LEU A 54 4.11 15.26 4.11
N SER A 55 4.63 16.45 3.84
CA SER A 55 5.49 17.22 4.76
C SER A 55 5.06 18.67 4.72
N LEU A 56 5.09 19.36 5.87
CA LEU A 56 4.89 20.81 5.91
C LEU A 56 5.94 21.49 5.02
N PRO A 57 5.56 22.44 4.15
CA PRO A 57 6.50 23.08 3.22
C PRO A 57 7.72 23.67 3.94
N GLU A 58 7.50 24.36 5.06
CA GLU A 58 8.56 24.97 5.89
C GLU A 58 9.55 23.96 6.51
N LYS A 59 9.16 22.68 6.63
CA LYS A 59 9.97 21.63 7.24
C LYS A 59 10.51 20.62 6.24
N ALA A 60 10.05 20.68 4.98
CA ALA A 60 10.40 19.72 3.94
C ALA A 60 11.91 19.64 3.71
N ASP A 61 12.62 20.76 3.88
CA ASP A 61 14.05 20.86 3.66
C ASP A 61 14.91 20.50 4.88
N GLN A 62 14.32 20.27 6.05
CA GLN A 62 15.06 19.87 7.24
C GLN A 62 15.80 18.54 6.98
N PRO A 63 17.10 18.43 7.34
CA PRO A 63 17.91 17.27 6.96
C PRO A 63 17.32 15.92 7.35
N ASN A 64 16.73 15.82 8.55
CA ASN A 64 16.07 14.62 9.06
C ASN A 64 14.81 14.25 8.24
N ILE A 65 13.96 15.22 7.91
CA ILE A 65 12.74 15.02 7.12
C ILE A 65 13.09 14.62 5.69
N ARG A 66 14.05 15.31 5.06
CA ARG A 66 14.52 14.98 3.72
C ARG A 66 15.10 13.57 3.67
N ARG A 67 15.93 13.21 4.65
CA ARG A 67 16.55 11.87 4.73
C ARG A 67 15.49 10.78 4.90
N PHE A 68 14.52 10.98 5.79
CA PHE A 68 13.46 10.00 6.00
C PHE A 68 12.55 9.85 4.78
N ARG A 69 12.18 10.96 4.13
CA ARG A 69 11.37 10.92 2.89
C ARG A 69 12.10 10.20 1.76
N SER A 70 13.40 10.47 1.59
CA SER A 70 14.21 9.82 0.55
C SER A 70 14.30 8.32 0.81
N TRP A 71 14.61 7.93 2.04
CA TRP A 71 14.64 6.53 2.45
C TRP A 71 13.29 5.83 2.25
N LEU A 72 12.16 6.44 2.62
CA LEU A 72 10.83 5.86 2.39
C LEU A 72 10.54 5.59 0.91
N LEU A 73 10.93 6.52 0.03
CA LEU A 73 10.74 6.36 -1.42
C LEU A 73 11.65 5.26 -1.98
N GLU A 74 12.89 5.17 -1.48
CA GLU A 74 13.82 4.08 -1.84
C GLU A 74 13.29 2.72 -1.39
N GLN A 75 12.75 2.60 -0.16
CA GLN A 75 12.11 1.36 0.30
C GLN A 75 10.91 1.00 -0.56
N ALA A 76 10.01 1.95 -0.82
CA ALA A 76 8.85 1.70 -1.68
C ALA A 76 9.26 1.25 -3.09
N GLN A 77 10.37 1.76 -3.64
CA GLN A 77 10.92 1.28 -4.91
C GLN A 77 11.48 -0.13 -4.80
N ALA A 78 12.25 -0.42 -3.75
CA ALA A 78 12.83 -1.74 -3.51
C ALA A 78 11.74 -2.82 -3.37
N ASP A 79 10.63 -2.47 -2.73
CA ASP A 79 9.49 -3.36 -2.50
C ASP A 79 8.52 -3.44 -3.70
N GLY A 80 8.83 -2.76 -4.82
CA GLY A 80 7.97 -2.72 -6.01
C GLY A 80 6.65 -1.98 -5.81
N LEU A 81 6.51 -1.21 -4.74
CA LEU A 81 5.32 -0.43 -4.39
C LEU A 81 5.30 0.94 -5.04
N ALA A 82 6.47 1.46 -5.42
CA ALA A 82 6.59 2.72 -6.12
C ALA A 82 6.08 2.58 -7.56
N ARG A 83 4.83 2.97 -7.78
CA ARG A 83 4.34 3.19 -9.14
C ARG A 83 4.93 4.48 -9.71
N PRO A 84 5.29 4.53 -11.00
CA PRO A 84 5.45 5.78 -11.71
C PRO A 84 4.14 6.56 -11.56
N VAL A 85 4.24 7.81 -11.11
CA VAL A 85 3.08 8.71 -11.09
C VAL A 85 2.79 9.08 -12.53
N ASP A 86 1.79 8.45 -13.15
CA ASP A 86 1.23 8.94 -14.41
C ASP A 86 0.52 10.27 -14.12
N LEU A 87 1.22 11.38 -14.36
CA LEU A 87 0.70 12.74 -14.22
C LEU A 87 -0.38 13.08 -15.28
N GLN A 88 -0.82 12.12 -16.09
CA GLN A 88 -1.77 12.33 -17.18
C GLN A 88 -3.25 12.06 -16.81
N SER A 89 -3.57 11.75 -15.54
CA SER A 89 -4.96 11.53 -15.11
C SER A 89 -5.38 12.39 -13.91
N THR A 90 -4.85 13.61 -13.79
CA THR A 90 -5.52 14.65 -13.00
C THR A 90 -6.67 15.24 -13.81
N GLY A 91 -7.71 14.44 -14.03
CA GLY A 91 -9.05 14.92 -14.35
C GLY A 91 -9.83 15.00 -13.04
N ALA A 92 -9.92 16.20 -12.47
CA ALA A 92 -10.78 16.48 -11.32
C ALA A 92 -12.26 16.33 -11.70
N PRO A 93 -13.11 15.96 -10.74
CA PRO A 93 -14.34 16.70 -10.47
C PRO A 93 -14.15 17.67 -9.29
#